data_AF-A0A6A6LAC0-F1
#
_entry.id   AF-A0A6A6LAC0-F1
#
_cell.length_a   1.000
_cell.length_b   1.000
_cell.length_c   1.000
_cell.angle_alpha   90.00
_cell.angle_beta   90.00
_cell.angle_gamma   90.00
#
_symmetry.space_group_name_H-M   'P 1'
#
loop_
_entity.id
_entity.type
_entity.pdbx_description
1 polymer ?
#
loop_
_entity_poly.entity_id
_entity_poly.type
_entity_poly.pdbx_seq_one_letter_code
_entity_poly.pdbx_strand_id
1 'polypeptide(L)'
;MEATIIEHPLWAGATNEEVDCAMEGLEKYVMTKLFSRTFTASPEDVKIDREIFEKIQLLQTFLRPEHLDIPKFLQNEASWLLAEKELQKINAFKAPREKLLCIMSCCRVINNLLLNASISENHALGGADDFLPVLIYVTIKANPPQLHSNLKFIQLYRRQAKLVSEAAYYFTNLVSAKSFIIDLNAKSLSMDEIEFEQSMQSARLANNKSQVEPSYGMTDLGAETGPGTLHYPYMEAEAGELTVKDVERLLSLYKDVVTKYTSLCSAVRRISVSGMVPSHPIFRGTSAFSSQVEGQPEGTDVSVDVKEEEQSRKQICK
;
A
#
# COMPACT_ATOMS: atom_id res chain seq x y z
N MET A 1 -9.94 -6.18 28.55
CA MET A 1 -8.60 -5.57 28.66
C MET A 1 -8.66 -4.05 28.62
N GLU A 2 -9.45 -3.42 27.76
CA GLU A 2 -9.58 -1.95 27.73
C GLU A 2 -10.04 -1.33 29.05
N ALA A 3 -11.19 -1.76 29.59
CA ALA A 3 -11.66 -1.32 30.90
C ALA A 3 -10.63 -1.60 32.01
N THR A 4 -9.97 -2.75 31.96
CA THR A 4 -8.92 -3.15 32.92
C THR A 4 -7.70 -2.22 32.89
N ILE A 5 -7.32 -1.70 31.72
CA ILE A 5 -6.21 -0.74 31.60
C ILE A 5 -6.63 0.63 32.14
N ILE A 6 -7.83 1.08 31.79
CA ILE A 6 -8.37 2.37 32.23
C ILE A 6 -8.54 2.43 33.75
N GLU A 7 -9.03 1.34 34.35
CA GLU A 7 -9.26 1.24 35.80
C GLU A 7 -7.99 0.98 36.61
N HIS A 8 -6.86 0.68 35.97
CA HIS A 8 -5.64 0.30 36.66
C HIS A 8 -4.99 1.51 37.36
N PRO A 9 -4.64 1.45 38.66
CA PRO A 9 -4.09 2.59 39.40
C PRO A 9 -2.83 3.21 38.77
N LEU A 10 -1.98 2.38 38.16
CA LEU A 10 -0.76 2.86 37.46
C LEU A 10 -1.06 3.65 36.16
N TRP A 11 -2.27 3.56 35.62
CA TRP A 11 -2.73 4.26 34.42
C TRP A 11 -3.67 5.43 34.74
N ALA A 12 -3.93 5.73 36.02
CA ALA A 12 -4.88 6.76 36.43
C ALA A 12 -4.56 8.18 35.93
N GLY A 13 -3.31 8.45 35.56
CA GLY A 13 -2.87 9.73 34.99
C GLY A 13 -2.72 9.73 33.46
N ALA A 14 -3.00 8.61 32.78
CA ALA A 14 -2.81 8.49 31.34
C ALA A 14 -3.91 9.23 30.57
N THR A 15 -3.55 9.84 29.44
CA THR A 15 -4.55 10.48 28.57
C THR A 15 -5.32 9.45 27.74
N ASN A 16 -6.45 9.86 27.18
CA ASN A 16 -7.23 8.99 26.29
C ASN A 16 -6.41 8.53 25.07
N GLU A 17 -5.53 9.40 24.56
CA GLU A 17 -4.63 9.10 23.44
C GLU A 17 -3.58 8.06 23.82
N GLU A 18 -3.01 8.14 25.03
CA GLU A 18 -2.04 7.17 25.53
C GLU A 18 -2.67 5.78 25.73
N VAL A 19 -3.86 5.76 26.34
CA VAL A 19 -4.66 4.52 26.48
C VAL A 19 -4.98 3.94 25.10
N ASP A 20 -5.38 4.79 24.16
CA ASP A 20 -5.68 4.33 22.81
C ASP A 20 -4.45 3.75 22.10
N CYS A 21 -3.30 4.41 22.20
CA CYS A 21 -2.04 3.92 21.66
C CYS A 21 -1.63 2.58 22.28
N ALA A 22 -1.81 2.42 23.60
CA ALA A 22 -1.56 1.16 24.29
C ALA A 22 -2.47 0.04 23.78
N MET A 23 -3.75 0.34 23.57
CA MET A 23 -4.73 -0.60 23.02
C MET A 23 -4.46 -0.97 21.56
N GLU A 24 -3.99 -0.03 20.73
CA GLU A 24 -3.49 -0.33 19.38
C GLU A 24 -2.25 -1.23 19.42
N GLY A 25 -1.32 -0.97 20.35
CA GLY A 25 -0.15 -1.81 20.58
C GLY A 25 -0.51 -3.23 20.99
N LEU A 26 -1.52 -3.37 21.85
CA LEU A 26 -2.06 -4.66 22.26
C LEU A 26 -2.72 -5.43 21.10
N GLU A 27 -3.55 -4.75 20.28
CA GLU A 27 -4.13 -5.34 19.05
C GLU A 27 -3.01 -5.86 18.16
N LYS A 28 -2.00 -5.03 17.87
CA LYS A 28 -0.85 -5.41 17.04
C LYS A 28 -0.10 -6.61 17.61
N TYR A 29 0.20 -6.61 18.90
CA TYR A 29 0.93 -7.69 19.55
C TYR A 29 0.17 -9.02 19.46
N VAL A 30 -1.09 -9.03 19.93
CA VAL A 30 -1.94 -10.23 19.95
C VAL A 30 -2.17 -10.76 18.55
N MET A 31 -2.59 -9.89 17.62
CA MET A 31 -2.94 -10.32 16.26
C MET A 31 -1.72 -10.76 15.45
N THR A 32 -0.53 -10.21 15.71
CA THR A 32 0.70 -10.71 15.08
C THR A 32 1.03 -12.14 15.52
N LYS A 33 0.81 -12.48 16.80
CA LYS A 33 1.05 -13.84 17.33
C LYS A 33 -0.01 -14.83 16.86
N LEU A 34 -1.25 -14.39 16.69
CA LEU A 34 -2.36 -15.23 16.25
C LEU A 34 -2.52 -15.32 14.73
N PHE A 35 -1.81 -14.49 13.95
CA PHE A 35 -2.00 -14.32 12.52
C PHE A 35 -2.06 -15.62 11.72
N SER A 36 -1.14 -16.57 11.99
CA SER A 36 -1.08 -17.85 11.27
C SER A 36 -2.29 -18.76 11.51
N ARG A 37 -3.07 -18.51 12.57
CA ARG A 37 -4.28 -19.27 12.90
C ARG A 37 -5.56 -18.55 12.53
N THR A 38 -5.52 -17.23 12.40
CA THR A 38 -6.71 -16.39 12.23
C THR A 38 -6.85 -15.81 10.84
N PHE A 39 -5.75 -15.65 10.09
CA PHE A 39 -5.77 -15.14 8.73
C PHE A 39 -5.86 -16.29 7.72
N THR A 40 -6.87 -16.26 6.84
CA THR A 40 -7.12 -17.32 5.85
C THR A 40 -7.23 -18.71 6.50
N ALA A 41 -7.98 -18.81 7.60
CA ALA A 41 -8.04 -20.01 8.42
C ALA A 41 -8.84 -21.16 7.79
N SER A 42 -9.74 -20.86 6.85
CA SER A 42 -10.61 -21.85 6.22
C SER A 42 -10.24 -22.07 4.74
N PRO A 43 -10.36 -23.31 4.23
CA PRO A 43 -10.10 -23.59 2.81
C PRO A 43 -11.08 -22.88 1.87
N GLU A 44 -12.28 -22.54 2.35
CA GLU A 44 -13.26 -21.73 1.61
C GLU A 44 -12.75 -20.31 1.39
N ASP A 45 -12.13 -19.68 2.40
CA ASP A 45 -11.55 -18.34 2.24
C ASP A 45 -10.42 -18.36 1.19
N VAL A 46 -9.55 -19.38 1.21
CA VAL A 46 -8.49 -19.58 0.19
C VAL A 46 -9.08 -19.69 -1.21
N LYS A 47 -10.19 -20.44 -1.35
CA LYS A 47 -10.87 -20.62 -2.63
C LYS A 47 -11.44 -19.30 -3.14
N ILE A 48 -12.16 -18.57 -2.29
CA ILE A 48 -12.75 -17.27 -2.63
C ILE A 48 -11.64 -16.27 -3.04
N ASP A 49 -10.55 -16.21 -2.28
CA ASP A 49 -9.42 -15.33 -2.62
C ASP A 49 -8.82 -15.64 -4.00
N ARG A 50 -8.66 -16.92 -4.33
CA ARG A 50 -8.14 -17.35 -5.63
C ARG A 50 -9.10 -16.96 -6.76
N GLU A 51 -10.40 -17.24 -6.60
CA GLU A 51 -11.41 -16.90 -7.60
C GLU A 51 -11.48 -15.39 -7.87
N ILE A 52 -11.41 -14.56 -6.81
CA ILE A 52 -11.37 -13.10 -6.94
C ILE A 52 -10.09 -12.66 -7.65
N PHE A 53 -8.93 -13.19 -7.24
CA PHE A 53 -7.64 -12.82 -7.82
C PHE A 53 -7.57 -13.14 -9.32
N GLU A 54 -7.98 -14.36 -9.70
CA GLU A 54 -8.06 -14.80 -11.10
C GLU A 54 -9.05 -13.95 -11.90
N LYS A 55 -10.23 -13.66 -11.35
CA LYS A 55 -11.21 -12.80 -12.02
C LYS A 55 -10.66 -11.40 -12.26
N ILE A 56 -10.01 -10.79 -11.26
CA ILE A 56 -9.37 -9.47 -11.42
C ILE A 56 -8.27 -9.51 -12.48
N GLN A 57 -7.42 -10.55 -12.50
CA GLN A 57 -6.38 -10.70 -13.53
C GLN A 57 -6.96 -10.67 -14.95
N LEU A 58 -8.10 -11.33 -15.17
CA LEU A 58 -8.77 -11.32 -16.47
C LEU A 58 -9.36 -9.93 -16.79
N LEU A 59 -10.03 -9.30 -15.82
CA LEU A 59 -10.62 -7.97 -16.00
C LEU A 59 -9.55 -6.90 -16.31
N GLN A 60 -8.37 -6.99 -15.71
CA GLN A 60 -7.27 -6.04 -15.92
C GLN A 60 -6.86 -5.91 -17.39
N THR A 61 -7.05 -6.95 -18.21
CA THR A 61 -6.57 -6.97 -19.62
C THR A 61 -7.43 -6.13 -20.57
N PHE A 62 -8.69 -5.87 -20.23
CA PHE A 62 -9.62 -5.18 -21.14
C PHE A 62 -10.47 -4.09 -20.47
N LEU A 63 -10.55 -4.05 -19.14
CA LEU A 63 -11.35 -3.05 -18.44
C LEU A 63 -10.72 -1.67 -18.56
N ARG A 64 -11.52 -0.73 -19.09
CA ARG A 64 -11.21 0.69 -19.25
C ARG A 64 -12.04 1.53 -18.27
N PRO A 65 -11.59 2.74 -17.89
CA PRO A 65 -12.31 3.60 -16.96
C PRO A 65 -13.75 3.90 -17.40
N GLU A 66 -14.01 4.01 -18.70
CA GLU A 66 -15.33 4.32 -19.25
C GLU A 66 -16.37 3.22 -18.98
N HIS A 67 -15.95 1.96 -18.79
CA HIS A 67 -16.88 0.87 -18.44
C HIS A 67 -17.43 0.98 -17.01
N LEU A 68 -16.83 1.83 -16.19
CA LEU A 68 -17.26 2.14 -14.84
C LEU A 68 -17.76 3.59 -14.75
N ASP A 69 -18.10 4.21 -15.88
CA ASP A 69 -18.58 5.60 -15.95
C ASP A 69 -17.60 6.64 -15.38
N ILE A 70 -16.29 6.35 -15.39
CA ILE A 70 -15.27 7.27 -14.89
C ILE A 70 -14.98 8.36 -15.93
N PRO A 71 -15.26 9.64 -15.65
CA PRO A 71 -15.02 10.73 -16.59
C PRO A 71 -13.53 10.95 -16.88
N LYS A 72 -13.21 11.45 -18.08
CA LYS A 72 -11.83 11.68 -18.54
C LYS A 72 -11.01 12.60 -17.63
N PHE A 73 -11.62 13.61 -17.02
CA PHE A 73 -10.94 14.53 -16.12
C PHE A 73 -10.49 13.86 -14.80
N LEU A 74 -11.08 12.71 -14.43
CA LEU A 74 -10.64 11.89 -13.30
C LEU A 74 -9.54 10.88 -13.67
N GLN A 75 -9.21 10.74 -14.96
CA GLN A 75 -8.22 9.76 -15.43
C GLN A 75 -6.80 10.24 -15.21
N ASN A 76 -6.35 10.20 -13.96
CA ASN A 76 -4.99 10.53 -13.57
C ASN A 76 -4.20 9.27 -13.20
N GLU A 77 -3.47 8.75 -14.18
CA GLU A 77 -2.67 7.52 -14.06
C GLU A 77 -1.67 7.56 -12.89
N ALA A 78 -1.03 8.72 -12.63
CA ALA A 78 -0.06 8.83 -11.54
C ALA A 78 -0.73 8.73 -10.15
N SER A 79 -1.87 9.39 -9.97
CA SER A 79 -2.65 9.33 -8.72
C SER A 79 -3.24 7.94 -8.50
N TRP A 80 -3.75 7.29 -9.56
CA TRP A 80 -4.24 5.92 -9.47
C TRP A 80 -3.13 4.94 -9.14
N LEU A 81 -1.97 5.04 -9.79
CA LEU A 81 -0.81 4.22 -9.45
C LEU A 81 -0.40 4.39 -7.98
N LEU A 82 -0.44 5.60 -7.43
CA LEU A 82 -0.18 5.83 -6.01
C LEU A 82 -1.20 5.11 -5.12
N ALA A 83 -2.50 5.21 -5.44
CA ALA A 83 -3.56 4.55 -4.70
C ALA A 83 -3.44 3.01 -4.77
N GLU A 84 -3.12 2.47 -5.95
CA GLU A 84 -2.86 1.05 -6.16
C GLU A 84 -1.71 0.56 -5.28
N LYS A 85 -0.61 1.32 -5.21
CA LYS A 85 0.55 0.98 -4.39
C LYS A 85 0.23 1.01 -2.91
N GLU A 86 -0.63 1.92 -2.44
CA GLU A 86 -1.09 1.89 -1.04
C GLU A 86 -1.88 0.62 -0.74
N LEU A 87 -2.79 0.22 -1.62
CA LEU A 87 -3.62 -0.98 -1.42
C LEU A 87 -2.79 -2.27 -1.51
N GLN A 88 -1.79 -2.33 -2.41
CA GLN A 88 -0.88 -3.48 -2.55
C GLN A 88 -0.04 -3.77 -1.30
N LYS A 89 0.16 -2.79 -0.40
CA LYS A 89 0.89 -2.99 0.86
C LYS A 89 0.12 -3.83 1.90
N ILE A 90 -1.17 -4.09 1.69
CA ILE A 90 -2.04 -4.69 2.72
C ILE A 90 -1.52 -6.04 3.24
N ASN A 91 -0.84 -6.84 2.42
CA ASN A 91 -0.26 -8.13 2.83
C ASN A 91 1.10 -8.00 3.52
N ALA A 92 1.74 -6.82 3.50
CA ALA A 92 2.98 -6.57 4.25
C ALA A 92 2.75 -6.47 5.77
N PHE A 93 1.50 -6.28 6.20
CA PHE A 93 1.14 -6.08 7.60
C PHE A 93 0.33 -7.25 8.16
N LYS A 94 0.47 -7.49 9.47
CA LYS A 94 -0.27 -8.53 10.22
C LYS A 94 -1.32 -7.97 11.18
N ALA A 95 -1.18 -6.71 11.61
CA ALA A 95 -2.15 -6.08 12.49
C ALA A 95 -3.38 -5.57 11.71
N PRO A 96 -4.61 -5.75 12.22
CA PRO A 96 -5.83 -5.23 11.60
C PRO A 96 -5.77 -3.71 11.35
N ARG A 97 -5.29 -2.93 12.32
CA ARG A 97 -5.05 -1.49 12.18
C ARG A 97 -4.22 -1.16 10.95
N GLU A 98 -3.07 -1.81 10.78
CA GLU A 98 -2.12 -1.49 9.73
C GLU A 98 -2.67 -1.85 8.35
N LYS A 99 -3.40 -2.98 8.25
CA LYS A 99 -4.12 -3.34 7.02
C LYS A 99 -5.21 -2.33 6.68
N LEU A 100 -5.97 -1.87 7.68
CA LEU A 100 -6.98 -0.83 7.50
C LEU A 100 -6.36 0.51 7.05
N LEU A 101 -5.18 0.86 7.55
CA LEU A 101 -4.47 2.06 7.12
C LEU A 101 -4.07 2.01 5.64
N CYS A 102 -3.74 0.85 5.07
CA CYS A 102 -3.51 0.73 3.62
C CYS A 102 -4.77 1.12 2.82
N ILE A 103 -5.94 0.67 3.27
CA ILE A 103 -7.23 1.00 2.66
C ILE A 103 -7.49 2.51 2.78
N MET A 104 -7.32 3.07 3.97
CA MET A 104 -7.52 4.50 4.21
C MET A 104 -6.58 5.37 3.37
N SER A 105 -5.30 5.00 3.26
CA SER A 105 -4.33 5.70 2.43
C SER A 105 -4.72 5.66 0.95
N CYS A 106 -5.13 4.48 0.43
CA CYS A 106 -5.66 4.36 -0.93
C CYS A 106 -6.87 5.30 -1.16
N CYS A 107 -7.86 5.26 -0.27
CA CYS A 107 -9.06 6.10 -0.40
C CYS A 107 -8.76 7.60 -0.29
N ARG A 108 -7.81 8.01 0.54
CA ARG A 108 -7.38 9.41 0.65
C ARG A 108 -6.68 9.90 -0.62
N VAL A 109 -5.86 9.06 -1.25
CA VAL A 109 -5.26 9.39 -2.57
C VAL A 109 -6.36 9.62 -3.62
N ILE A 110 -7.37 8.75 -3.66
CA ILE A 110 -8.52 8.90 -4.57
C ILE A 110 -9.28 10.19 -4.26
N ASN A 111 -9.60 10.48 -2.99
CA ASN A 111 -10.30 11.71 -2.64
C ASN A 111 -9.51 12.96 -2.96
N ASN A 112 -8.19 12.97 -2.75
CA ASN A 112 -7.33 14.08 -3.15
C ASN A 112 -7.37 14.31 -4.66
N LEU A 113 -7.43 13.24 -5.46
CA LEU A 113 -7.62 13.34 -6.91
C LEU A 113 -8.98 13.98 -7.24
N LEU A 114 -10.07 13.52 -6.61
CA LEU A 114 -11.41 14.08 -6.82
C LEU A 114 -11.48 15.57 -6.45
N LEU A 115 -10.85 15.96 -5.33
CA LEU A 115 -10.77 17.35 -4.88
C LEU A 115 -9.95 18.22 -5.84
N ASN A 116 -8.84 17.72 -6.36
CA ASN A 116 -8.05 18.47 -7.34
C ASN A 116 -8.80 18.64 -8.67
N ALA A 117 -9.54 17.62 -9.09
CA ALA A 117 -10.38 17.69 -10.28
C ALA A 117 -11.56 18.66 -10.09
N SER A 118 -12.19 18.71 -8.91
CA SER A 118 -13.31 19.63 -8.65
C SER A 118 -12.89 21.09 -8.70
N ILE A 119 -11.69 21.39 -8.18
CA ILE A 119 -11.08 22.72 -8.27
C ILE A 119 -10.79 23.12 -9.72
N SER A 120 -10.36 22.17 -10.56
CA SER A 120 -10.01 22.45 -11.97
C SER A 120 -11.23 22.58 -12.88
N GLU A 121 -12.29 21.81 -12.65
CA GLU A 121 -13.44 21.67 -13.56
C GLU A 121 -14.69 22.47 -13.12
N ASN A 122 -14.62 23.22 -12.01
CA ASN A 122 -15.77 23.96 -11.41
C ASN A 122 -17.02 23.09 -11.18
N HIS A 123 -16.85 21.77 -11.07
CA HIS A 123 -17.92 20.82 -10.80
C HIS A 123 -17.83 20.36 -9.34
N ALA A 124 -18.99 20.25 -8.66
CA ALA A 124 -19.05 19.70 -7.31
C ALA A 124 -18.84 18.18 -7.36
N LEU A 125 -17.59 17.75 -7.47
CA LEU A 125 -17.17 16.34 -7.34
C LEU A 125 -16.87 16.04 -5.86
N GLY A 126 -17.13 14.81 -5.46
CA GLY A 126 -16.84 14.34 -4.10
C GLY A 126 -17.96 13.53 -3.45
N GLY A 127 -18.98 13.16 -4.22
CA GLY A 127 -20.00 12.22 -3.78
C GLY A 127 -19.51 10.78 -3.83
N ALA A 128 -20.30 9.86 -3.26
CA ALA A 128 -20.05 8.42 -3.36
C ALA A 128 -20.05 7.94 -4.83
N ASP A 129 -20.85 8.59 -5.68
CA ASP A 129 -21.00 8.26 -7.10
C ASP A 129 -19.75 8.60 -7.93
N ASP A 130 -18.94 9.58 -7.50
CA ASP A 130 -17.64 9.87 -8.12
C ASP A 130 -16.52 8.95 -7.57
N PHE A 131 -16.64 8.59 -6.29
CA PHE A 131 -15.60 7.88 -5.55
C PHE A 131 -15.58 6.37 -5.81
N LEU A 132 -16.75 5.72 -5.71
CA LEU A 132 -16.85 4.26 -5.76
C LEU A 132 -16.37 3.67 -7.10
N PRO A 133 -16.71 4.25 -8.27
CA PRO A 133 -16.21 3.74 -9.54
C PRO A 133 -14.67 3.79 -9.64
N VAL A 134 -14.07 4.89 -9.18
CA VAL A 134 -12.60 5.03 -9.13
C VAL A 134 -11.99 4.01 -8.17
N LEU A 135 -12.62 3.77 -7.01
CA LEU A 135 -12.16 2.75 -6.07
C LEU A 135 -12.24 1.33 -6.66
N ILE A 136 -13.31 1.01 -7.38
CA ILE A 136 -13.44 -0.29 -8.09
C ILE A 136 -12.31 -0.43 -9.11
N TYR A 137 -12.10 0.59 -9.94
CA TYR A 137 -11.05 0.58 -10.96
C TYR A 137 -9.65 0.40 -10.35
N VAL A 138 -9.32 1.20 -9.33
CA VAL A 138 -8.04 1.10 -8.59
C VAL A 138 -7.89 -0.27 -7.94
N THR A 139 -8.96 -0.85 -7.38
CA THR A 139 -8.90 -2.20 -6.78
C THR A 139 -8.60 -3.27 -7.84
N ILE A 140 -9.22 -3.16 -9.03
CA ILE A 140 -8.97 -4.06 -10.15
C ILE A 140 -7.52 -3.91 -10.63
N LYS A 141 -7.02 -2.67 -10.82
CA LYS A 141 -5.65 -2.44 -11.27
C LYS A 141 -4.60 -2.83 -10.23
N ALA A 142 -4.89 -2.65 -8.94
CA ALA A 142 -4.00 -3.06 -7.85
C ALA A 142 -3.91 -4.59 -7.69
N ASN A 143 -5.04 -5.29 -7.89
CA ASN A 143 -5.22 -6.72 -7.64
C ASN A 143 -4.53 -7.23 -6.35
N PRO A 144 -4.91 -6.69 -5.17
CA PRO A 144 -4.25 -7.02 -3.91
C PRO A 144 -4.42 -8.52 -3.57
N PRO A 145 -3.35 -9.24 -3.23
CA PRO A 145 -3.44 -10.67 -2.89
C PRO A 145 -4.34 -10.91 -1.67
N GLN A 146 -5.11 -11.99 -1.69
CA GLN A 146 -5.97 -12.40 -0.57
C GLN A 146 -6.95 -11.30 -0.11
N LEU A 147 -7.53 -10.56 -1.06
CA LEU A 147 -8.42 -9.42 -0.80
C LEU A 147 -9.57 -9.79 0.15
N HIS A 148 -10.25 -10.92 -0.08
CA HIS A 148 -11.37 -11.35 0.76
C HIS A 148 -10.92 -11.67 2.18
N SER A 149 -9.85 -12.44 2.34
CA SER A 149 -9.30 -12.74 3.67
C SER A 149 -8.83 -11.50 4.41
N ASN A 150 -8.21 -10.52 3.72
CA ASN A 150 -7.83 -9.24 4.32
C ASN A 150 -9.04 -8.47 4.86
N LEU A 151 -10.11 -8.34 4.07
CA LEU A 151 -11.30 -7.62 4.49
C LEU A 151 -12.00 -8.33 5.65
N LYS A 152 -12.18 -9.65 5.56
CA LYS A 152 -12.74 -10.47 6.64
C LYS A 152 -11.92 -10.36 7.92
N PHE A 153 -10.60 -10.39 7.82
CA PHE A 153 -9.70 -10.26 8.97
C PHE A 153 -9.82 -8.90 9.67
N ILE A 154 -9.88 -7.80 8.90
CA ILE A 154 -10.11 -6.47 9.46
C ILE A 154 -11.47 -6.43 10.16
N GLN A 155 -12.53 -6.92 9.52
CA GLN A 155 -13.88 -6.91 10.08
C GLN A 155 -13.99 -7.69 11.41
N LEU A 156 -13.28 -8.81 11.54
CA LEU A 156 -13.35 -9.66 12.72
C LEU A 156 -12.45 -9.19 13.87
N TYR A 157 -11.28 -8.61 13.57
CA TYR A 157 -10.23 -8.41 14.56
C TYR A 157 -9.84 -6.96 14.80
N ARG A 158 -10.33 -6.01 13.99
CA ARG A 158 -10.18 -4.59 14.29
C ARG A 158 -11.00 -4.26 15.53
N ARG A 159 -10.44 -3.48 16.46
CA ARG A 159 -11.22 -2.94 17.59
C ARG A 159 -12.46 -2.20 17.07
N GLN A 160 -13.66 -2.66 17.47
CA GLN A 160 -14.93 -2.13 16.95
C GLN A 160 -15.09 -0.62 17.18
N ALA A 161 -14.59 -0.11 18.31
CA ALA A 161 -14.59 1.32 18.62
C ALA A 161 -13.76 2.18 17.65
N LYS A 162 -12.92 1.55 16.81
CA LYS A 162 -12.04 2.21 15.83
C LYS A 162 -12.46 1.96 14.39
N LEU A 163 -13.46 1.11 14.15
CA LEU A 163 -14.05 0.91 12.83
C LEU A 163 -15.36 1.70 12.74
N VAL A 164 -15.24 3.03 12.82
CA VAL A 164 -16.35 3.99 12.84
C VAL A 164 -16.03 5.18 11.92
N SER A 165 -17.05 5.99 11.57
CA SER A 165 -16.90 7.22 10.78
C SER A 165 -16.15 6.97 9.44
N GLU A 166 -15.15 7.81 9.10
CA GLU A 166 -14.34 7.72 7.88
C GLU A 166 -13.78 6.29 7.66
N ALA A 167 -13.27 5.65 8.72
CA ALA A 167 -12.69 4.32 8.63
C ALA A 167 -13.74 3.26 8.24
N ALA A 168 -14.93 3.32 8.84
CA ALA A 168 -16.04 2.43 8.49
C ALA A 168 -16.56 2.71 7.07
N TYR A 169 -16.63 3.98 6.67
CA TYR A 169 -17.07 4.38 5.33
C TYR A 169 -16.14 3.81 4.25
N TYR A 170 -14.82 4.04 4.34
CA TYR A 170 -13.88 3.51 3.35
C TYR A 170 -13.81 1.98 3.36
N PHE A 171 -13.83 1.36 4.54
CA PHE A 171 -13.88 -0.09 4.64
C PHE A 171 -15.11 -0.67 3.95
N THR A 172 -16.29 -0.08 4.20
CA THR A 172 -17.55 -0.50 3.57
C THR A 172 -17.50 -0.33 2.05
N ASN A 173 -16.96 0.79 1.55
CA ASN A 173 -16.79 1.00 0.11
C ASN A 173 -15.88 -0.05 -0.53
N LEU A 174 -14.78 -0.44 0.11
CA LEU A 174 -13.92 -1.49 -0.43
C LEU A 174 -14.58 -2.89 -0.35
N VAL A 175 -15.36 -3.15 0.70
CA VAL A 175 -16.20 -4.37 0.77
C VAL A 175 -17.22 -4.39 -0.37
N SER A 176 -17.89 -3.26 -0.65
CA SER A 176 -18.81 -3.11 -1.77
C SER A 176 -18.11 -3.28 -3.12
N ALA A 177 -16.92 -2.69 -3.29
CA ALA A 177 -16.11 -2.86 -4.51
C ALA A 177 -15.73 -4.33 -4.73
N LYS A 178 -15.29 -5.05 -3.67
CA LYS A 178 -15.04 -6.50 -3.74
C LYS A 178 -16.30 -7.27 -4.16
N SER A 179 -17.45 -6.98 -3.55
CA SER A 179 -18.71 -7.64 -3.92
C SER A 179 -19.12 -7.36 -5.36
N PHE A 180 -19.01 -6.10 -5.81
CA PHE A 180 -19.26 -5.73 -7.20
C PHE A 180 -18.36 -6.52 -8.15
N ILE A 181 -17.06 -6.62 -7.87
CA ILE A 181 -16.10 -7.38 -8.69
C ILE A 181 -16.50 -8.86 -8.78
N ILE A 182 -16.95 -9.47 -7.67
CA ILE A 182 -17.41 -10.88 -7.65
C ILE A 182 -18.60 -11.09 -8.59
N ASP A 183 -19.57 -10.18 -8.57
CA ASP A 183 -20.82 -10.30 -9.34
C ASP A 183 -20.76 -9.67 -10.74
N LEU A 184 -19.65 -8.98 -11.06
CA LEU A 184 -19.42 -8.25 -12.31
C LEU A 184 -19.64 -9.15 -13.53
N ASN A 185 -20.49 -8.67 -14.44
CA ASN A 185 -20.82 -9.29 -15.71
C ASN A 185 -20.96 -8.20 -16.80
N ALA A 186 -21.32 -8.59 -18.02
CA ALA A 186 -21.46 -7.69 -19.17
C ALA A 186 -22.38 -6.48 -18.88
N LYS A 187 -23.52 -6.71 -18.22
CA LYS A 187 -24.50 -5.66 -17.90
C LYS A 187 -23.94 -4.65 -16.90
N SER A 188 -23.11 -5.10 -15.96
CA SER A 188 -22.45 -4.22 -14.98
C SER A 188 -21.49 -3.23 -15.63
N LEU A 189 -20.99 -3.54 -16.83
CA LEU A 189 -20.04 -2.71 -17.59
C LEU A 189 -20.68 -1.99 -18.78
N SER A 190 -22.00 -2.08 -18.93
CA SER A 190 -22.73 -1.60 -20.11
C SER A 190 -22.16 -2.13 -21.44
N MET A 191 -21.68 -3.39 -21.42
CA MET A 191 -21.04 -4.07 -22.55
C MET A 191 -21.97 -5.15 -23.12
N ASP A 192 -21.83 -5.45 -24.41
CA ASP A 192 -22.52 -6.60 -25.02
C ASP A 192 -22.03 -7.92 -24.41
N GLU A 193 -22.95 -8.88 -24.24
CA GLU A 193 -22.64 -10.17 -23.59
C GLU A 193 -21.63 -11.00 -24.40
N ILE A 194 -21.68 -10.91 -25.73
CA ILE A 194 -20.75 -11.60 -26.63
C ILE A 194 -19.39 -10.92 -26.56
N GLU A 195 -19.34 -9.58 -26.59
CA GLU A 195 -18.08 -8.81 -26.46
C GLU A 195 -17.38 -9.10 -25.12
N PHE A 196 -18.15 -9.15 -24.03
CA PHE A 196 -17.64 -9.45 -22.70
C PHE A 196 -17.03 -10.85 -22.63
N GLU A 197 -17.75 -11.86 -23.11
CA GLU A 197 -17.26 -13.25 -23.07
C GLU A 197 -16.04 -13.43 -23.99
N GLN A 198 -16.02 -12.79 -25.16
CA GLN A 198 -14.85 -12.78 -26.05
C GLN A 198 -13.63 -12.14 -25.36
N SER A 199 -13.83 -11.04 -24.64
CA SER A 199 -12.77 -10.35 -23.89
C SER A 199 -12.24 -11.24 -22.74
N MET A 200 -13.12 -11.87 -21.98
CA MET A 200 -12.77 -12.81 -20.92
C MET A 200 -12.03 -14.04 -21.46
N GLN A 201 -12.45 -14.60 -22.60
CA GLN A 201 -11.76 -15.72 -23.26
C GLN A 201 -10.38 -15.33 -23.77
N SER A 202 -10.28 -14.17 -24.42
CA SER A 202 -9.00 -13.64 -24.90
C SER A 202 -8.03 -13.42 -23.75
N ALA A 203 -8.50 -12.89 -22.62
CA ALA A 203 -7.72 -12.73 -21.39
C ALA A 203 -7.23 -14.08 -20.84
N ARG A 204 -8.09 -15.11 -20.80
CA ARG A 204 -7.72 -16.47 -20.36
C ARG A 204 -6.64 -17.07 -21.26
N LEU A 205 -6.75 -16.90 -22.57
CA LEU A 205 -5.75 -17.39 -23.53
C LEU A 205 -4.42 -16.66 -23.40
N ALA A 206 -4.43 -15.34 -23.15
CA ALA A 206 -3.22 -14.56 -22.90
C ALA A 206 -2.51 -14.97 -21.60
N ASN A 207 -3.27 -15.20 -20.53
CA ASN A 207 -2.72 -15.72 -19.27
C ASN A 207 -2.16 -17.13 -19.42
N ASN A 208 -2.82 -18.01 -20.19
CA ASN A 208 -2.34 -19.37 -20.43
C ASN A 208 -1.09 -19.39 -21.33
N LYS A 209 -0.97 -18.51 -22.34
CA LYS A 209 0.27 -18.37 -23.13
C LYS A 209 1.44 -17.86 -22.30
N SER A 210 1.17 -17.18 -21.18
CA SER A 210 2.18 -16.75 -20.23
C SER A 210 2.58 -17.87 -19.24
N GLN A 211 1.89 -19.02 -19.26
CA GLN A 211 2.18 -20.21 -18.44
C GLN A 211 2.48 -21.49 -19.24
N VAL A 212 2.22 -21.50 -20.56
CA VAL A 212 2.58 -22.60 -21.48
C VAL A 212 3.82 -22.21 -22.26
N GLU A 213 4.99 -22.55 -21.71
CA GLU A 213 6.18 -22.84 -22.51
C GLU A 213 5.81 -23.90 -23.57
N PRO A 214 6.26 -23.80 -24.83
CA PRO A 214 5.86 -24.73 -25.87
C PRO A 214 6.35 -26.14 -25.54
N SER A 215 5.48 -27.14 -25.66
CA SER A 215 5.95 -28.53 -25.79
C SER A 215 6.75 -28.64 -27.09
N TYR A 216 8.07 -28.60 -27.02
CA TYR A 216 8.92 -29.01 -28.13
C TYR A 216 9.06 -30.52 -28.12
N GLY A 217 8.56 -31.13 -29.20
CA GLY A 217 9.08 -32.40 -29.67
C GLY A 217 10.60 -32.30 -29.79
N MET A 218 11.23 -33.39 -29.36
CA MET A 218 12.65 -33.71 -29.43
C MET A 218 13.37 -33.08 -30.65
N THR A 219 14.16 -32.03 -30.41
CA THR A 219 15.49 -31.78 -31.01
C THR A 219 16.13 -30.50 -30.43
N ASP A 220 17.32 -30.69 -29.85
CA ASP A 220 18.52 -29.83 -29.92
C ASP A 220 18.51 -28.36 -29.42
N LEU A 221 19.36 -28.12 -28.42
CA LEU A 221 20.03 -26.88 -27.95
C LEU A 221 19.28 -25.52 -27.88
N GLY A 222 19.22 -24.98 -26.64
CA GLY A 222 19.47 -23.56 -26.38
C GLY A 222 18.28 -22.73 -25.86
N ALA A 223 18.01 -22.78 -24.54
CA ALA A 223 17.10 -21.85 -23.87
C ALA A 223 17.89 -20.79 -23.07
N GLU A 224 17.87 -19.54 -23.54
CA GLU A 224 18.15 -18.35 -22.74
C GLU A 224 16.87 -17.92 -22.01
N THR A 225 16.89 -18.00 -20.68
CA THR A 225 15.81 -17.54 -19.80
C THR A 225 16.05 -16.09 -19.34
N GLY A 226 15.03 -15.23 -19.53
CA GLY A 226 14.94 -13.88 -18.96
C GLY A 226 14.74 -13.85 -17.43
N PRO A 227 14.88 -12.68 -16.79
CA PRO A 227 15.24 -12.57 -15.37
C PRO A 227 14.02 -12.46 -14.46
N GLY A 228 13.87 -13.38 -13.50
CA GLY A 228 12.84 -13.23 -12.47
C GLY A 228 12.80 -14.30 -11.40
N THR A 229 13.33 -15.50 -11.67
CA THR A 229 13.38 -16.58 -10.67
C THR A 229 14.84 -16.88 -10.38
N LEU A 230 15.33 -16.50 -9.19
CA LEU A 230 16.64 -16.93 -8.72
C LEU A 230 16.58 -18.43 -8.41
N HIS A 231 16.82 -19.24 -9.44
CA HIS A 231 16.94 -20.69 -9.33
C HIS A 231 18.42 -21.02 -9.13
N TYR A 232 18.79 -21.49 -7.94
CA TYR A 232 20.15 -21.97 -7.61
C TYR A 232 20.15 -23.49 -7.45
N PRO A 233 20.07 -24.25 -8.56
CA PRO A 233 19.86 -25.71 -8.54
C PRO A 233 20.99 -26.49 -7.88
N TYR A 234 22.15 -25.88 -7.73
CA TYR A 234 23.34 -26.51 -7.16
C TYR A 234 23.64 -26.05 -5.72
N MET A 235 22.78 -25.23 -5.10
CA MET A 235 23.04 -24.67 -3.76
C MET A 235 23.09 -25.75 -2.67
N GLU A 236 22.34 -26.85 -2.87
CA GLU A 236 22.24 -27.97 -1.93
C GLU A 236 22.91 -29.25 -2.44
N ALA A 237 23.59 -29.19 -3.60
CA ALA A 237 24.22 -30.36 -4.21
C ALA A 237 25.56 -30.71 -3.55
N GLU A 238 25.82 -32.01 -3.34
CA GLU A 238 27.10 -32.49 -2.83
C GLU A 238 28.11 -32.73 -3.96
N ALA A 239 29.42 -32.71 -3.67
CA ALA A 239 30.47 -32.80 -4.69
C ALA A 239 30.42 -34.10 -5.53
N GLY A 240 29.84 -35.18 -4.99
CA GLY A 240 29.65 -36.45 -5.69
C GLY A 240 28.45 -36.49 -6.65
N GLU A 241 27.56 -35.52 -6.57
CA GLU A 241 26.34 -35.43 -7.39
C GLU A 241 26.54 -34.58 -8.65
N LEU A 242 27.68 -33.89 -8.74
CA LEU A 242 28.04 -33.05 -9.87
C LEU A 242 28.70 -33.87 -10.98
N THR A 243 28.17 -33.77 -12.20
CA THR A 243 28.82 -34.37 -13.37
C THR A 243 29.76 -33.36 -14.03
N VAL A 244 30.71 -33.85 -14.84
CA VAL A 244 31.63 -32.97 -15.59
C VAL A 244 30.88 -31.98 -16.50
N LYS A 245 29.67 -32.33 -16.93
CA LYS A 245 28.80 -31.47 -17.75
C LYS A 245 28.17 -30.31 -16.97
N ASP A 246 28.10 -30.40 -15.64
CA ASP A 246 27.55 -29.35 -14.78
C ASP A 246 28.55 -28.23 -14.47
N VAL A 247 29.85 -28.48 -14.68
CA VAL A 247 30.93 -27.55 -14.33
C VAL A 247 30.80 -26.22 -15.10
N GLU A 248 30.45 -26.27 -16.38
CA GLU A 248 30.27 -25.06 -17.19
C GLU A 248 29.08 -24.23 -16.71
N ARG A 249 27.97 -24.89 -16.36
CA ARG A 249 26.77 -24.24 -15.85
C ARG A 249 26.98 -23.66 -14.47
N LEU A 250 27.69 -24.37 -13.59
CA LEU A 250 28.06 -23.90 -12.25
C LEU A 250 28.96 -22.66 -12.32
N LEU A 251 29.95 -22.66 -13.22
CA LEU A 251 30.84 -21.51 -13.43
C LEU A 251 30.06 -20.29 -13.96
N SER A 252 29.11 -20.50 -14.87
CA SER A 252 28.26 -19.43 -15.39
C SER A 252 27.38 -18.81 -14.29
N LEU A 253 26.71 -19.64 -13.49
CA LEU A 253 25.88 -19.20 -12.37
C LEU A 253 26.71 -18.48 -11.30
N TYR A 254 27.90 -18.98 -10.97
CA TYR A 254 28.81 -18.32 -10.03
C TYR A 254 29.19 -16.91 -10.51
N LYS A 255 29.56 -16.76 -11.79
CA LYS A 255 29.91 -15.45 -12.38
C LYS A 255 28.74 -14.47 -12.33
N ASP A 256 27.52 -14.93 -12.61
CA ASP A 256 26.31 -14.10 -12.53
C ASP A 256 26.05 -13.61 -11.09
N VAL A 257 26.13 -14.51 -10.10
CA VAL A 257 25.99 -14.16 -8.67
C VAL A 257 27.04 -13.14 -8.23
N VAL A 258 28.31 -13.36 -8.60
CA VAL A 258 29.40 -12.42 -8.27
C VAL A 258 29.16 -11.07 -8.96
N THR A 259 28.70 -11.04 -10.19
CA THR A 259 28.40 -9.79 -10.92
C THR A 259 27.25 -9.01 -10.25
N LYS A 260 26.20 -9.70 -9.82
CA LYS A 260 25.08 -9.09 -9.06
C LYS A 260 25.56 -8.56 -7.71
N TYR A 261 26.37 -9.33 -6.98
CA TYR A 261 26.92 -8.93 -5.69
C TYR A 261 27.85 -7.72 -5.80
N THR A 262 28.79 -7.72 -6.75
CA THR A 262 29.70 -6.58 -6.99
C THR A 262 28.93 -5.32 -7.40
N SER A 263 27.91 -5.46 -8.25
CA SER A 263 27.02 -4.35 -8.64
C SER A 263 26.29 -3.78 -7.42
N LEU A 264 25.72 -4.63 -6.56
CA LEU A 264 25.09 -4.23 -5.30
C LEU A 264 26.08 -3.54 -4.37
N CYS A 265 27.26 -4.10 -4.15
CA CYS A 265 28.31 -3.47 -3.32
C CYS A 265 28.73 -2.10 -3.86
N SER A 266 28.84 -1.94 -5.19
CA SER A 266 29.14 -0.66 -5.81
C SER A 266 28.02 0.38 -5.60
N ALA A 267 26.76 -0.06 -5.64
CA ALA A 267 25.60 0.79 -5.39
C ALA A 267 25.53 1.21 -3.92
N VAL A 268 25.75 0.27 -2.99
CA VAL A 268 25.78 0.53 -1.54
C VAL A 268 26.92 1.47 -1.18
N ARG A 269 28.12 1.31 -1.76
CA ARG A 269 29.24 2.26 -1.56
C ARG A 269 28.90 3.67 -2.04
N ARG A 270 28.17 3.82 -3.16
CA ARG A 270 27.69 5.13 -3.63
C ARG A 270 26.68 5.77 -2.69
N ILE A 271 25.84 4.97 -2.05
CA ILE A 271 24.90 5.45 -1.02
C ILE A 271 25.67 5.89 0.25
N SER A 272 26.70 5.17 0.66
CA SER A 272 27.53 5.55 1.82
C SER A 272 28.37 6.80 1.60
N VAL A 273 28.76 7.14 0.36
CA VAL A 273 29.52 8.36 0.05
C VAL A 273 28.63 9.61 -0.05
N SER A 274 27.31 9.44 -0.24
CA SER A 274 26.36 10.57 -0.27
C SER A 274 25.92 11.09 1.11
N GLY A 275 26.48 10.54 2.20
CA GLY A 275 26.19 10.93 3.59
C GLY A 275 27.24 11.83 4.26
N MET A 276 28.29 12.27 3.57
CA MET A 276 29.24 13.26 4.10
C MET A 276 28.99 14.63 3.46
N VAL A 277 28.44 15.54 4.28
CA VAL A 277 28.36 16.99 4.02
C VAL A 277 29.75 17.52 3.64
N PRO A 278 29.88 18.37 2.60
CA PRO A 278 31.17 18.90 2.22
C PRO A 278 31.65 19.93 3.25
N SER A 279 32.75 19.60 3.93
CA SER A 279 33.58 20.54 4.67
C SER A 279 34.17 21.56 3.69
N HIS A 280 33.78 22.83 3.84
CA HIS A 280 34.42 23.95 3.16
C HIS A 280 35.89 24.10 3.60
N PRO A 281 36.79 24.51 2.68
CA PRO A 281 38.22 24.52 2.92
C PRO A 281 38.66 25.70 3.78
N ILE A 282 39.64 25.40 4.62
CA ILE A 282 40.49 26.35 5.33
C ILE A 282 41.21 27.23 4.29
N PHE A 283 41.01 28.54 4.35
CA PHE A 283 41.98 29.50 3.82
C PHE A 283 42.38 30.49 4.92
N ARG A 284 43.70 30.59 5.08
CA ARG A 284 44.46 31.33 6.07
C ARG A 284 44.58 32.79 5.62
N GLY A 285 44.31 33.75 6.50
CA GLY A 285 44.54 35.18 6.25
C GLY A 285 44.33 36.03 7.50
N THR A 286 45.38 36.71 7.93
CA THR A 286 45.68 37.36 9.21
C THR A 286 44.99 38.71 9.50
N SER A 287 44.99 39.06 10.81
CA SER A 287 44.96 40.40 11.43
C SER A 287 43.59 41.12 11.49
N ALA A 288 43.15 41.82 12.54
CA ALA A 288 43.76 42.34 13.76
C ALA A 288 42.64 42.68 14.80
N PHE A 289 43.02 42.84 16.08
CA PHE A 289 42.52 43.83 17.08
C PHE A 289 40.99 44.10 17.21
N SER A 290 40.32 44.26 18.35
CA SER A 290 40.68 44.38 19.77
C SER A 290 39.35 44.61 20.54
N SER A 291 39.35 44.24 21.83
CA SER A 291 38.69 44.92 22.96
C SER A 291 37.23 45.42 22.88
N GLN A 292 36.37 44.78 23.67
CA GLN A 292 35.81 45.30 24.95
C GLN A 292 34.81 46.51 24.94
N VAL A 293 33.80 46.36 25.82
CA VAL A 293 33.06 47.36 26.62
C VAL A 293 31.56 47.61 26.32
N GLU A 294 30.86 47.67 27.46
CA GLU A 294 29.47 47.86 27.88
C GLU A 294 28.56 48.88 27.16
N GLY A 295 27.24 48.69 27.37
CA GLY A 295 26.22 49.75 27.28
C GLY A 295 24.77 49.23 27.40
N GLN A 296 24.20 49.27 28.61
CA GLN A 296 22.75 49.26 28.92
C GLN A 296 22.15 50.67 28.63
N PRO A 297 20.83 50.93 28.85
CA PRO A 297 19.61 50.38 28.25
C PRO A 297 18.72 51.51 27.65
N GLU A 298 17.67 51.19 26.88
CA GLU A 298 16.54 52.13 26.71
C GLU A 298 15.25 51.36 26.42
N GLY A 299 14.21 51.66 27.18
CA GLY A 299 12.91 50.97 27.15
C GLY A 299 11.92 51.63 26.20
N THR A 300 10.82 50.91 25.94
CA THR A 300 9.49 51.51 25.84
C THR A 300 8.42 50.41 25.95
N ASP A 301 7.56 50.59 26.95
CA ASP A 301 6.30 49.90 27.21
C ASP A 301 5.31 50.05 26.06
N VAL A 302 4.58 48.97 25.72
CA VAL A 302 3.15 49.03 25.39
C VAL A 302 2.47 47.72 25.83
N SER A 303 1.66 47.81 26.88
CA SER A 303 0.70 46.82 27.35
C SER A 303 -0.55 46.80 26.45
N VAL A 304 -1.11 45.62 26.17
CA VAL A 304 -2.51 45.47 25.73
C VAL A 304 -3.18 44.36 26.55
N ASP A 305 -4.28 44.77 27.18
CA ASP A 305 -5.12 44.06 28.13
C ASP A 305 -5.88 42.87 27.54
N VAL A 306 -6.08 41.87 28.39
CA VAL A 306 -6.91 40.68 28.21
C VAL A 306 -8.07 40.79 29.20
N LYS A 307 -9.32 40.87 28.72
CA LYS A 307 -10.52 40.32 29.38
C LYS A 307 -11.82 40.58 28.60
N GLU A 308 -12.76 39.67 28.84
CA GLU A 308 -14.21 39.70 28.55
C GLU A 308 -14.69 39.24 27.17
N GLU A 309 -15.05 37.95 27.06
CA GLU A 309 -16.35 37.55 26.48
C GLU A 309 -16.73 36.12 26.94
N GLU A 310 -17.27 36.02 28.15
CA GLU A 310 -17.91 34.80 28.67
C GLU A 310 -19.38 35.11 28.98
N GLN A 311 -20.21 35.39 27.96
CA GLN A 311 -21.67 35.39 28.12
C GLN A 311 -22.42 35.55 26.79
N SER A 312 -22.54 34.46 26.03
CA SER A 312 -23.70 34.21 25.13
C SER A 312 -23.54 32.90 24.37
N ARG A 313 -24.08 31.81 24.92
CA ARG A 313 -24.68 30.66 24.19
C ARG A 313 -25.16 29.58 25.17
N LYS A 314 -26.03 29.98 26.10
CA LYS A 314 -27.08 29.10 26.62
C LYS A 314 -28.40 29.70 26.16
N GLN A 315 -28.90 29.25 25.02
CA GLN A 315 -30.32 29.17 24.68
C GLN A 315 -30.39 28.53 23.29
N ILE A 316 -30.93 27.30 23.23
CA ILE A 316 -31.64 26.62 22.13
C ILE A 316 -31.48 25.12 22.45
N CYS A 317 -32.26 24.71 23.43
CA CYS A 317 -32.76 23.35 23.57
C CYS A 317 -34.20 23.52 24.07
N LYS A 318 -35.12 23.59 23.13
CA LYS A 318 -36.54 23.22 23.23
C LYS A 318 -37.10 23.14 21.83
#